data_AF-A0A949E1U6-F1
#
_entry.id   AF-A0A949E1U6-F1
#
_cell.length_a   1.000
_cell.length_b   1.000
_cell.length_c   1.000
_cell.angle_alpha   90.00
_cell.angle_beta   90.00
_cell.angle_gamma   90.00
#
_symmetry.space_group_name_H-M   'P 1'
#
loop_
_entity.id
_entity.type
_entity.pdbx_description
1 polymer ?
#
loop_
_entity_poly.entity_id
_entity_poly.type
_entity_poly.pdbx_seq_one_letter_code
_entity_poly.pdbx_strand_id
1 'polypeptide(L)'
;MFSQLFVNSLIAGAIYGLVASGFSLIYSTCKFVHFAHGATIAFSAYFFYFLFSFLGLNFWVSAILAVVFASWLGWLMNKVVYKKLRKRKAGNVILLIAGFALLIFFEALILMLF
;
A
#
# COMPACT_ATOMS: atom_id res chain seq x y z
N MET A 1 13.90 -22.55 21.69
CA MET A 1 14.48 -21.22 21.39
C MET A 1 14.95 -21.12 19.94
N PHE A 2 15.93 -21.94 19.50
CA PHE A 2 16.48 -21.87 18.13
C PHE A 2 15.43 -22.09 17.03
N SER A 3 14.60 -23.14 17.14
CA SER A 3 13.53 -23.44 16.18
C SER A 3 12.53 -22.30 16.00
N GLN A 4 12.14 -21.65 17.10
CA GLN A 4 11.22 -20.51 17.08
C GLN A 4 11.85 -19.28 16.42
N LEU A 5 13.11 -18.96 16.73
CA LEU A 5 13.84 -17.86 16.09
C LEU A 5 14.00 -18.09 14.59
N PHE A 6 14.26 -19.33 14.18
CA PHE A 6 14.37 -19.70 12.77
C PHE A 6 13.04 -19.49 12.03
N VAL A 7 11.93 -19.99 12.59
CA VAL A 7 10.60 -19.81 12.00
C VAL A 7 10.20 -18.33 11.94
N ASN A 8 10.43 -17.57 13.01
CA ASN A 8 10.11 -16.13 13.03
C ASN A 8 10.93 -15.35 11.99
N SER A 9 12.20 -15.70 11.80
CA SER A 9 13.06 -15.08 10.78
C SER A 9 12.56 -15.40 9.37
N LEU A 10 12.09 -16.62 9.14
CA LEU A 10 11.51 -17.04 7.88
C LEU A 10 10.19 -16.31 7.58
N ILE A 11 9.33 -16.15 8.59
CA ILE A 11 8.08 -15.37 8.47
C ILE A 11 8.41 -13.90 8.15
N ALA A 12 9.30 -13.26 8.90
CA ALA A 12 9.70 -11.87 8.65
C ALA A 12 10.32 -11.71 7.25
N GLY A 13 11.21 -12.63 6.85
CA GLY A 13 11.80 -12.65 5.52
C GLY A 13 10.76 -12.79 4.41
N ALA A 14 9.75 -13.65 4.59
CA ALA A 14 8.65 -13.82 3.64
C ALA A 14 7.81 -12.53 3.50
N ILE A 15 7.51 -11.84 4.61
CA ILE A 15 6.79 -10.57 4.61
C ILE A 15 7.58 -9.51 3.84
N TYR A 16 8.87 -9.34 4.14
CA TYR A 16 9.72 -8.37 3.43
C TYR A 16 9.89 -8.73 1.95
N GLY A 17 10.04 -10.02 1.63
CA GLY A 17 10.10 -10.51 0.26
C GLY A 17 8.82 -10.21 -0.53
N LEU A 18 7.66 -10.37 0.09
CA LEU A 18 6.36 -10.07 -0.52
C LEU A 18 6.22 -8.57 -0.79
N VAL A 19 6.58 -7.72 0.17
CA VAL A 19 6.58 -6.25 0.00
C VAL A 19 7.54 -5.82 -1.10
N ALA A 20 8.76 -6.36 -1.13
CA ALA A 20 9.76 -6.07 -2.16
C ALA A 20 9.30 -6.50 -3.55
N SER A 21 8.65 -7.67 -3.66
CA SER A 21 8.08 -8.16 -4.92
C SER A 21 6.97 -7.26 -5.43
N GLY A 22 6.06 -6.81 -4.56
CA GLY A 22 5.00 -5.86 -4.90
C GLY A 22 5.55 -4.51 -5.39
N PHE A 23 6.52 -3.95 -4.68
CA PHE A 23 7.19 -2.72 -5.11
C PHE A 23 7.91 -2.89 -6.46
N SER A 24 8.60 -4.02 -6.66
CA SER A 24 9.28 -4.36 -7.92
C SER A 24 8.31 -4.47 -9.09
N LEU A 25 7.11 -5.03 -8.87
CA LEU A 25 6.07 -5.13 -9.89
C LEU A 25 5.55 -3.75 -10.32
N ILE A 26 5.31 -2.86 -9.35
CA ILE A 26 4.90 -1.48 -9.63
C ILE A 26 5.98 -0.75 -10.41
N TYR A 27 7.23 -0.86 -9.97
CA TYR A 27 8.35 -0.20 -10.65
C TYR A 27 8.58 -0.76 -12.06
N SER A 28 8.48 -2.07 -12.25
CA SER A 28 8.66 -2.73 -13.55
C SER A 28 7.63 -2.26 -14.58
N THR A 29 6.38 -2.09 -14.15
CA THR A 29 5.27 -1.66 -15.02
C THR A 29 5.25 -0.15 -15.25
N CYS A 30 5.54 0.65 -14.23
CA CYS A 30 5.41 2.11 -14.31
C CYS A 30 6.71 2.85 -14.63
N LYS A 31 7.88 2.22 -14.42
CA LYS A 31 9.22 2.79 -14.62
C LYS A 31 9.48 4.09 -13.83
N PHE A 32 8.77 4.29 -12.72
CA PHE A 32 9.03 5.38 -11.76
C PHE A 32 8.81 4.88 -10.32
N VAL A 33 9.43 5.55 -9.35
CA VAL A 33 9.34 5.20 -7.93
C VAL A 33 8.02 5.70 -7.34
N HIS A 34 7.19 4.77 -6.89
CA HIS A 34 5.89 5.06 -6.29
C HIS A 34 5.99 5.16 -4.76
N PHE A 35 6.29 6.35 -4.24
CA PHE A 35 6.51 6.57 -2.79
C PHE A 35 5.28 6.27 -1.93
N ALA A 36 4.07 6.51 -2.42
CA ALA A 36 2.85 6.27 -1.66
C ALA A 36 2.54 4.78 -1.39
N HIS A 37 3.33 3.84 -1.93
CA HIS A 37 3.12 2.41 -1.73
C HIS A 37 3.07 2.02 -0.24
N GLY A 38 4.01 2.53 0.57
CA GLY A 38 4.04 2.27 2.01
C GLY A 38 2.81 2.81 2.74
N ALA A 39 2.40 4.04 2.39
CA ALA A 39 1.20 4.66 2.96
C ALA A 39 -0.08 3.90 2.57
N THR A 40 -0.17 3.37 1.34
CA THR A 40 -1.30 2.51 0.92
C THR A 40 -1.37 1.21 1.74
N ILE A 41 -0.22 0.59 2.03
CA ILE A 41 -0.16 -0.61 2.88
C ILE A 41 -0.65 -0.26 4.29
N ALA A 42 -0.12 0.81 4.89
CA ALA A 42 -0.52 1.26 6.21
C ALA A 42 -2.03 1.56 6.29
N PHE A 43 -2.56 2.33 5.32
CA PHE A 43 -3.98 2.68 5.32
C PHE A 43 -4.88 1.46 5.20
N SER A 44 -4.48 0.47 4.39
CA SER A 44 -5.22 -0.78 4.24
C SER A 44 -5.17 -1.63 5.52
N ALA A 45 -4.06 -1.61 6.25
CA ALA A 45 -3.94 -2.27 7.55
C ALA A 45 -4.81 -1.60 8.63
N TYR A 46 -4.88 -0.27 8.66
CA TYR A 46 -5.81 0.44 9.55
C TYR A 46 -7.28 0.18 9.17
N PHE A 47 -7.58 0.10 7.87
CA PHE A 47 -8.92 -0.29 7.41
C PHE A 47 -9.29 -1.71 7.82
N PHE A 48 -8.33 -2.66 7.75
CA PHE A 48 -8.51 -4.00 8.31
C PHE A 48 -8.80 -3.94 9.82
N TYR A 49 -8.02 -3.18 10.57
CA TYR A 49 -8.19 -3.01 12.01
C TYR A 49 -9.56 -2.42 12.35
N PHE A 50 -10.04 -1.46 11.56
CA PHE A 50 -11.39 -0.92 11.70
C PHE A 50 -12.48 -1.98 11.54
N LEU A 51 -12.41 -2.77 10.47
CA LEU A 51 -13.36 -3.84 10.18
C LEU A 51 -13.36 -4.93 11.26
N PHE A 52 -12.18 -5.33 11.72
CA PHE A 52 -12.03 -6.41 12.69
C PHE A 52 -12.36 -5.95 14.12
N SER A 53 -11.76 -4.86 14.58
CA SER A 53 -11.84 -4.44 15.99
C SER A 53 -13.04 -3.57 16.30
N PHE A 54 -13.42 -2.63 15.41
CA PHE A 54 -14.54 -1.71 15.67
C PHE A 54 -15.88 -2.28 15.20
N LEU A 55 -15.91 -2.89 14.01
CA LEU A 55 -17.12 -3.51 13.45
C LEU A 55 -17.33 -4.97 13.89
N GLY A 56 -16.33 -5.58 14.53
CA GLY A 56 -16.42 -6.96 15.05
C GLY A 56 -16.54 -8.02 13.96
N LEU A 57 -16.12 -7.73 12.71
CA LEU A 57 -16.18 -8.70 11.62
C LEU A 57 -15.12 -9.79 11.82
N ASN A 58 -15.40 -11.00 11.32
CA ASN A 58 -14.45 -12.11 11.35
C ASN A 58 -13.17 -11.75 10.56
N PHE A 59 -12.02 -12.18 11.08
CA PHE A 59 -10.69 -12.03 10.48
C PHE A 59 -10.67 -12.25 8.96
N TRP A 60 -11.24 -13.36 8.49
CA TRP A 60 -11.22 -13.70 7.06
C TRP A 60 -11.98 -12.70 6.19
N VAL A 61 -13.13 -12.22 6.68
CA VAL A 61 -13.96 -11.23 5.97
C VAL A 61 -13.24 -9.89 5.94
N SER A 62 -12.70 -9.45 7.08
CA SER A 62 -11.93 -8.21 7.19
C SER A 62 -10.69 -8.24 6.30
N ALA A 63 -9.98 -9.38 6.22
CA ALA A 63 -8.79 -9.54 5.40
C ALA A 63 -9.10 -9.40 3.90
N ILE A 64 -10.15 -10.08 3.42
CA ILE A 64 -10.58 -9.99 2.02
C ILE A 64 -10.99 -8.55 1.69
N LEU A 65 -11.79 -7.91 2.53
CA LEU A 65 -12.21 -6.52 2.33
C LEU A 65 -11.02 -5.56 2.32
N ALA A 66 -10.02 -5.76 3.17
CA ALA A 66 -8.80 -4.96 3.18
C ALA A 66 -7.97 -5.13 1.90
N VAL A 67 -7.86 -6.35 1.36
CA VAL A 67 -7.18 -6.61 0.08
C VAL A 67 -7.92 -5.94 -1.09
N VAL A 68 -9.26 -6.02 -1.09
CA VAL A 68 -10.09 -5.34 -2.09
C VAL A 68 -9.93 -3.82 -1.99
N PHE A 69 -9.91 -3.29 -0.76
CA PHE A 69 -9.70 -1.87 -0.51
C PHE A 69 -8.31 -1.39 -0.97
N ALA A 70 -7.25 -2.12 -0.66
CA ALA A 70 -5.89 -1.83 -1.12
C ALA A 70 -5.80 -1.80 -2.66
N SER A 71 -6.42 -2.79 -3.31
CA SER A 71 -6.47 -2.88 -4.77
C SER A 71 -7.25 -1.70 -5.38
N TRP A 72 -8.36 -1.33 -4.75
CA TRP A 72 -9.19 -0.20 -5.16
C TRP A 72 -8.44 1.13 -5.01
N LEU A 73 -7.74 1.36 -3.90
CA LEU A 73 -6.89 2.54 -3.69
C LEU A 73 -5.79 2.65 -4.75
N GLY A 74 -5.07 1.57 -5.02
CA GLY A 74 -4.03 1.54 -6.06
C GLY A 74 -4.59 1.88 -7.45
N TRP A 75 -5.75 1.31 -7.80
CA TRP A 75 -6.45 1.66 -9.04
C TRP A 75 -6.89 3.13 -9.07
N LEU A 76 -7.42 3.64 -7.97
CA LEU A 76 -7.88 5.03 -7.85
C LEU A 76 -6.72 6.02 -8.04
N MET A 77 -5.59 5.80 -7.36
CA MET A 77 -4.38 6.61 -7.49
C MET A 77 -3.86 6.60 -8.93
N ASN A 78 -3.82 5.42 -9.56
CA ASN A 78 -3.43 5.29 -10.95
C ASN A 78 -4.39 6.04 -11.89
N LYS A 79 -5.71 5.92 -11.71
CA LYS A 79 -6.71 6.54 -12.58
C LYS A 79 -6.79 8.05 -12.42
N VAL A 80 -6.76 8.55 -11.18
CA VAL A 80 -7.01 9.96 -10.85
C VAL A 80 -5.74 10.80 -11.02
N VAL A 81 -4.59 10.29 -10.60
CA VAL A 81 -3.33 11.05 -10.57
C VAL A 81 -2.42 10.62 -11.72
N TYR A 82 -1.88 9.39 -11.65
CA TYR A 82 -0.79 8.99 -12.54
C TYR A 82 -1.19 8.90 -14.02
N LYS A 83 -2.37 8.37 -14.34
CA LYS A 83 -2.88 8.29 -15.71
C LYS A 83 -3.11 9.68 -16.29
N LYS A 84 -3.60 10.64 -15.50
CA LYS A 84 -3.79 12.03 -15.97
C LYS A 84 -2.44 12.73 -16.20
N LEU A 85 -1.49 12.59 -15.29
CA LEU A 85 -0.15 13.16 -15.43
C LEU A 85 0.59 12.60 -16.65
N ARG A 86 0.53 11.27 -16.87
CA ARG A 86 1.11 10.64 -18.06
C ARG A 86 0.45 11.11 -19.36
N LYS A 87 -0.88 11.30 -19.38
CA LYS A 87 -1.58 11.87 -20.55
C LYS A 87 -1.09 13.30 -20.88
N ARG A 88 -0.62 14.05 -19.89
CA ARG A 88 -0.01 15.38 -20.08
C ARG A 88 1.49 15.34 -20.36
N LYS A 89 2.06 14.16 -20.66
CA LYS A 89 3.50 13.94 -20.90
C LYS A 89 4.39 14.42 -19.73
N ALA A 90 3.90 14.31 -18.50
CA ALA A 90 4.69 14.67 -17.32
C ALA A 90 5.92 13.75 -17.20
N GLY A 91 7.09 14.34 -16.92
CA GLY A 91 8.32 13.60 -16.68
C GLY A 91 8.32 12.82 -15.36
N ASN A 92 9.28 11.90 -15.22
CA ASN A 92 9.38 11.02 -14.05
C ASN A 92 9.52 11.77 -12.71
N VAL A 93 10.19 12.92 -12.71
CA VAL A 93 10.33 13.78 -11.52
C VAL A 93 8.97 14.29 -11.03
N ILE A 94 8.07 14.66 -11.95
CA ILE A 94 6.72 15.14 -11.60
C ILE A 94 5.89 13.98 -11.02
N LEU A 95 6.02 12.77 -11.57
CA LEU A 95 5.34 11.58 -11.03
C LEU A 95 5.84 11.23 -9.63
N LEU A 96 7.13 11.41 -9.38
CA LEU A 96 7.76 11.21 -8.08
C LEU A 96 7.27 12.23 -7.05
N ILE A 97 7.20 13.52 -7.40
CA ILE A 97 6.61 14.57 -6.55
C ILE A 97 5.15 14.26 -6.25
N ALA A 98 4.38 13.84 -7.25
CA ALA A 98 3.00 13.41 -7.03
C ALA A 98 2.89 12.18 -6.10
N GLY A 99 3.88 11.28 -6.14
CA GLY A 99 4.00 10.17 -5.20
C GLY A 99 4.24 10.61 -3.76
N PHE A 100 5.09 11.60 -3.54
CA PHE A 100 5.27 12.19 -2.20
C PHE A 100 4.02 12.93 -1.73
N ALA A 101 3.36 13.69 -2.59
CA ALA A 101 2.11 14.36 -2.25
C ALA A 101 1.03 13.34 -1.84
N LEU A 102 0.92 12.23 -2.57
CA LEU A 102 0.00 11.14 -2.21
C LEU A 102 0.40 10.47 -0.89
N LEU A 103 1.69 10.24 -0.64
CA LEU A 103 2.17 9.69 0.63
C LEU A 103 1.71 10.56 1.81
N ILE A 104 2.02 11.85 1.76
CA ILE A 104 1.67 12.80 2.84
C ILE A 104 0.15 12.88 3.00
N PHE A 105 -0.58 12.91 1.88
CA PHE A 105 -2.04 12.92 1.90
C PHE A 105 -2.61 11.70 2.61
N PHE A 106 -2.15 10.49 2.29
CA PHE A 106 -2.64 9.27 2.93
C PHE A 106 -2.25 9.19 4.40
N GLU A 107 -1.03 9.59 4.77
CA GLU A 107 -0.63 9.66 6.17
C GLU A 107 -1.51 10.61 6.98
N ALA A 108 -1.78 11.81 6.45
CA ALA A 108 -2.69 12.77 7.09
C ALA A 108 -4.12 12.22 7.20
N LEU A 109 -4.58 11.47 6.20
CA LEU A 109 -5.92 10.88 6.17
C LEU A 109 -6.04 9.76 7.21
N ILE A 110 -5.00 8.93 7.38
CA ILE A 110 -4.93 7.93 8.45
C ILE A 110 -5.05 8.61 9.81
N LEU A 111 -4.23 9.64 10.08
CA LEU A 111 -4.22 10.38 11.36
C LEU A 111 -5.55 11.09 11.67
N MET A 112 -6.30 11.46 10.64
CA MET A 112 -7.60 12.12 10.80
C MET A 112 -8.73 11.12 11.09
N LEU A 113 -8.64 9.90 10.56
CA LEU A 113 -9.70 8.89 10.68
C LEU A 113 -9.53 7.94 11.87
N PHE A 114 -8.28 7.67 12.29
CA PHE A 114 -7.92 6.70 13.31
C PHE A 114 -7.16 7.34 14.46
#